data_AF-B5JLI5-F1
#
_entry.id   AF-B5JLI5-F1
#
_cell.length_a   1.000
_cell.length_b   1.000
_cell.length_c   1.000
_cell.angle_alpha   90.00
_cell.angle_beta   90.00
_cell.angle_gamma   90.00
#
_symmetry.space_group_name_H-M   'P 1'
#
loop_
_entity.id
_entity.type
_entity.pdbx_description
1 polymer ?
#
loop_
_entity_poly.entity_id
_entity_poly.type
_entity_poly.pdbx_seq_one_letter_code
_entity_poly.pdbx_strand_id
1 'polypeptide(L)' 'MEVVSHAEPMSMSWCLDCHRHPEEALRPIDEVFNLDWEHPGGPLGQTKAGLEFIKERNITPPQSCTGCHR' A
#
# COMPACT_ATOMS: atom_id res chain seq x y z
N MET A 1 -5.56 -22.75 -18.71
CA MET A 1 -5.34 -21.29 -18.63
C MET A 1 -5.48 -20.94 -17.17
N GLU A 2 -4.52 -20.22 -16.61
CA GLU A 2 -4.70 -19.67 -15.26
C GLU A 2 -5.88 -18.70 -15.28
N VAL A 3 -6.76 -18.84 -14.28
CA VAL A 3 -7.94 -18.00 -14.14
C VAL A 3 -7.55 -16.81 -13.29
N VAL A 4 -7.69 -15.60 -13.84
CA VAL A 4 -7.53 -14.35 -13.09
C VAL A 4 -8.85 -14.04 -12.39
N SER A 5 -8.78 -13.79 -11.08
CA SER A 5 -9.92 -13.39 -10.25
C SER A 5 -9.60 -12.13 -9.45
N HIS A 6 -10.62 -11.47 -8.90
CA HIS A 6 -10.41 -10.45 -7.88
C HIS A 6 -9.89 -11.10 -6.60
N ALA A 7 -8.67 -10.74 -6.19
CA ALA A 7 -8.09 -11.18 -4.92
C ALA A 7 -8.69 -10.42 -3.73
N GLU A 8 -9.02 -9.15 -3.94
CA GLU A 8 -9.47 -8.23 -2.90
C GLU A 8 -10.85 -7.63 -3.23
N PRO A 9 -11.59 -7.11 -2.23
CA PRO A 9 -12.93 -6.54 -2.44
C PRO A 9 -12.96 -5.31 -3.36
N MET A 10 -11.86 -4.57 -3.46
CA MET A 10 -11.76 -3.31 -4.22
C MET A 10 -12.85 -2.29 -3.86
N SER A 11 -13.32 -2.31 -2.61
CA SER A 11 -14.31 -1.37 -2.10
C SER A 11 -13.65 -0.04 -1.72
N MET A 12 -14.46 1.01 -1.58
CA MET A 12 -13.98 2.32 -1.11
C MET A 12 -13.35 2.23 0.29
N SER A 13 -13.91 1.42 1.20
CA SER A 13 -13.35 1.27 2.54
C SER A 13 -11.97 0.64 2.49
N TRP A 14 -11.80 -0.41 1.68
CA TRP A 14 -10.54 -1.12 1.52
C TRP A 14 -9.42 -0.19 0.99
N CYS A 15 -9.70 0.64 -0.02
CA CYS A 15 -8.70 1.59 -0.50
C CYS A 15 -8.43 2.72 0.51
N LEU A 16 -9.45 3.20 1.21
CA LEU A 16 -9.29 4.26 2.20
C LEU A 16 -8.50 3.82 3.43
N ASP A 17 -8.59 2.56 3.83
CA ASP A 17 -7.80 2.03 4.95
C ASP A 17 -6.30 2.08 4.61
N CYS A 18 -5.92 1.70 3.39
CA CYS A 18 -4.55 1.88 2.89
C CYS A 18 -4.16 3.37 2.75
N HIS A 19 -5.08 4.25 2.33
CA HIS A 19 -4.79 5.69 2.27
C HIS A 19 -4.61 6.35 3.65
N ARG A 20 -5.19 5.77 4.70
CA ARG A 20 -5.05 6.24 6.09
C ARG A 20 -3.81 5.65 6.77
N HIS A 21 -3.41 4.43 6.39
CA HIS A 21 -2.28 3.70 6.95
C HIS A 21 -1.35 3.17 5.85
N PRO A 22 -0.79 4.03 4.98
CA PRO A 22 0.04 3.58 3.88
C PRO A 22 1.31 2.87 4.35
N GLU A 23 1.81 3.18 5.55
CA GLU A 23 3.00 2.57 6.14
C GLU A 23 2.90 1.04 6.27
N GLU A 24 1.70 0.49 6.37
CA GLU A 24 1.47 -0.94 6.52
C GLU A 24 1.62 -1.71 5.19
N ALA A 25 1.60 -1.03 4.05
CA ALA A 25 1.59 -1.66 2.72
C ALA A 25 2.67 -1.14 1.74
N LEU A 26 3.32 -0.02 2.05
CA LEU A 26 4.37 0.55 1.21
C LEU A 26 5.59 -0.37 1.11
N ARG A 27 6.10 -0.57 -0.12
CA ARG A 27 7.27 -1.42 -0.37
C ARG A 27 8.38 -0.66 -1.11
N PRO A 28 9.63 -1.14 -1.04
CA PRO A 28 10.73 -0.62 -1.85
C PRO A 28 10.42 -0.65 -3.35
N ILE A 29 10.97 0.31 -4.11
CA ILE A 29 10.67 0.47 -5.54
C ILE A 29 11.18 -0.72 -6.37
N ASP A 30 12.33 -1.27 -5.98
CA ASP A 30 12.95 -2.46 -6.57
C ASP A 30 12.16 -3.75 -6.32
N GLU A 31 11.25 -3.74 -5.34
CA GLU A 31 10.43 -4.89 -4.96
C GLU A 31 8.97 -4.79 -5.47
N VAL A 32 8.65 -3.79 -6.29
CA VAL A 32 7.27 -3.57 -6.81
C VAL A 32 6.76 -4.74 -7.65
N PHE A 33 7.64 -5.37 -8.43
CA PHE A 33 7.28 -6.50 -9.30
C PHE A 33 7.56 -7.86 -8.68
N ASN A 34 8.08 -7.90 -7.45
CA ASN A 34 8.26 -9.13 -6.70
C ASN A 34 6.92 -9.53 -6.05
N LEU A 35 6.31 -10.60 -6.56
CA LEU A 35 5.02 -11.10 -6.08
C LEU A 35 5.14 -11.82 -4.73
N ASP A 36 6.33 -12.32 -4.39
CA ASP A 36 6.61 -13.04 -3.14
C ASP A 36 7.21 -12.11 -2.07
N TRP A 37 7.15 -10.79 -2.27
CA TRP A 37 7.77 -9.84 -1.37
C TRP A 37 7.08 -9.83 0.00
N GLU A 38 7.87 -10.12 1.02
CA GLU A 38 7.54 -9.89 2.42
C GLU A 38 8.66 -9.08 3.06
N HIS A 39 8.30 -8.10 3.90
CA HIS A 39 9.31 -7.30 4.56
C HIS A 39 10.15 -8.19 5.52
N PRO A 40 11.49 -8.19 5.43
CA PRO A 40 12.34 -9.12 6.21
C PRO A 40 12.26 -8.92 7.73
N GLY A 41 11.82 -7.73 8.17
CA GLY A 41 11.53 -7.42 9.56
C GLY A 41 10.10 -7.75 10.03
N GLY A 42 9.31 -8.46 9.22
CA GLY A 42 7.90 -8.75 9.48
C GLY A 42 7.03 -7.49 9.56
N PRO A 43 5.83 -7.58 10.17
CA PRO A 43 4.88 -6.46 10.25
C PRO A 43 5.45 -5.21 10.95
N LEU A 44 6.24 -5.38 12.01
CA LEU A 44 6.87 -4.24 12.69
C LEU A 44 7.92 -3.56 11.82
N GLY A 45 8.70 -4.34 11.06
CA GLY A 45 9.66 -3.81 10.10
C GLY A 45 8.97 -3.05 8.96
N GLN A 46 7.88 -3.62 8.44
CA GLN A 46 7.02 -3.04 7.41
C GLN A 46 6.55 -1.64 7.82
N THR A 47 5.88 -1.52 8.98
CA THR A 47 5.38 -0.23 9.47
C THR A 47 6.52 0.79 9.67
N LYS A 48 7.65 0.36 10.23
CA LYS A 48 8.79 1.26 10.46
C LYS A 48 9.38 1.79 9.15
N ALA A 49 9.66 0.89 8.20
CA ALA A 49 10.19 1.26 6.90
C ALA A 49 9.17 2.10 6.10
N GLY A 50 7.89 1.77 6.20
CA GLY A 50 6.81 2.55 5.60
C GLY A 50 6.75 3.98 6.11
N LEU A 51 6.86 4.20 7.43
CA LEU A 51 6.91 5.54 8.02
C LEU A 51 8.13 6.36 7.54
N GLU A 52 9.29 5.73 7.43
CA GLU A 52 10.49 6.34 6.86
C GLU A 52 10.26 6.71 5.39
N PHE A 53 9.69 5.79 4.61
CA PHE A 53 9.43 5.99 3.18
C PHE A 53 8.40 7.11 2.92
N ILE A 54 7.35 7.20 3.74
CA ILE A 54 6.37 8.30 3.70
C ILE A 54 7.07 9.65 3.85
N LYS A 55 7.98 9.75 4.84
CA LYS A 55 8.71 10.99 5.12
C LYS A 55 9.69 11.33 4.00
N GLU A 56 10.47 10.37 3.53
CA GLU A 56 11.47 10.56 2.48
C GLU A 56 10.85 10.96 1.14
N ARG A 57 9.68 10.39 0.83
CA ARG A 57 8.99 10.59 -0.45
C ARG A 57 7.85 11.60 -0.38
N ASN A 58 7.58 12.16 0.80
CA ASN A 58 6.48 13.08 1.06
C ASN A 58 5.13 12.51 0.57
N ILE A 59 4.85 11.26 0.93
CA ILE A 59 3.64 10.54 0.49
C ILE A 59 2.43 11.04 1.28
N THR A 60 1.44 11.60 0.59
CA THR A 60 0.19 12.08 1.17
C THR A 60 -1.00 11.56 0.37
N PRO A 61 -1.49 10.33 0.64
CA PRO A 61 -2.61 9.76 -0.09
C PRO A 61 -3.88 10.60 0.11
N PRO A 62 -4.69 10.82 -0.93
CA PRO A 62 -5.89 11.63 -0.81
C PRO A 62 -6.96 10.92 0.02
N GLN A 63 -7.58 11.63 0.96
CA GLN A 63 -8.72 11.13 1.74
C GLN A 63 -10.03 11.87 1.42
N SER A 64 -9.98 12.86 0.50
CA SER A 64 -11.15 13.58 0.03
C SER A 64 -11.83 12.83 -1.13
N CYS A 65 -13.13 13.07 -1.32
CA CYS A 65 -13.89 12.49 -2.43
C CYS A 65 -13.28 12.85 -3.80
N THR A 66 -12.72 14.06 -3.93
CA THR A 66 -12.08 14.54 -5.16
C THR A 66 -10.80 13.79 -5.54
N GLY A 67 -10.22 13.00 -4.63
CA GLY A 67 -9.08 12.14 -4.93
C GLY A 67 -9.40 11.05 -5.97
N CYS A 68 -10.64 10.56 -5.97
CA CYS A 68 -11.08 9.45 -6.83
C CYS A 68 -12.34 9.79 -7.64
N HIS A 69 -13.30 10.50 -7.05
CA HIS A 69 -14.58 10.86 -7.66
C HIS A 69 -14.50 12.24 -8.30
N ARG A 70 -13.94 12.28 -9.51
CA ARG A 70 -13.81 13.49 -10.34
C ARG A 70 -15.03 13.69 -11.22
#